data_AF-A0A098G7G3-F1
#
_entry.id   AF-A0A098G7G3-F1
#
_cell.length_a   1.000
_cell.length_b   1.000
_cell.length_c   1.000
_cell.angle_alpha   90.00
_cell.angle_beta   90.00
_cell.angle_gamma   90.00
#
_symmetry.space_group_name_H-M   'P 1'
#
loop_
_entity.id
_entity.type
_entity.pdbx_description
1 polymer ?
#
loop_
_entity_poly.entity_id
_entity_poly.type
_entity_poly.pdbx_seq_one_letter_code
_entity_poly.pdbx_strand_id
1 'polypeptide(L)' 'MSIFKRFKKFYRASAENRIQIYVFLGFVVIPIVGMSLLYIWVRLFWL' A
#
# COMPACT_ATOMS: atom_id res chain seq x y z
N MET A 1 13.91 22.68 1.40
CA MET A 1 12.57 22.30 1.90
C MET A 1 12.57 20.79 2.12
N SER A 2 12.42 20.30 3.36
CA SER A 2 12.48 18.85 3.67
C SER A 2 11.51 18.05 2.78
N ILE A 3 11.99 16.92 2.24
CA ILE A 3 11.26 16.02 1.34
C ILE A 3 9.88 15.65 1.92
N PHE A 4 9.82 15.41 3.23
CA PHE A 4 8.58 15.14 3.97
C PHE A 4 7.55 16.27 3.88
N LYS A 5 7.98 17.54 3.87
CA LYS A 5 7.07 18.69 3.70
C LYS A 5 6.50 18.78 2.27
N ARG A 6 7.26 18.33 1.26
CA ARG A 6 6.82 18.32 -0.14
C ARG A 6 5.75 17.25 -0.38
N PHE A 7 5.94 16.05 0.17
CA PHE A 7 4.94 14.97 0.14
C PHE A 7 3.65 15.34 0.88
N LYS A 8 3.76 15.95 2.06
CA LYS A 8 2.58 16.40 2.83
C LYS A 8 1.73 17.43 2.06
N LYS A 9 2.38 18.32 1.28
CA LYS A 9 1.69 19.30 0.45
C LYS A 9 1.02 18.65 -0.77
N PHE A 10 1.69 17.69 -1.41
CA PHE A 10 1.13 16.89 -2.51
C PHE A 10 -0.09 16.06 -2.09
N TYR A 11 -0.08 15.51 -0.88
CA TYR A 11 -1.19 14.75 -0.28
C TYR A 11 -2.48 15.57 -0.07
N ARG A 12 -2.35 16.89 0.06
CA ARG A 12 -3.45 17.80 0.35
C ARG A 12 -3.89 18.63 -0.85
N ALA A 13 -3.20 18.55 -1.98
CA ALA A 13 -3.38 19.47 -3.10
C ALA A 13 -4.60 19.16 -4.00
N SER A 14 -5.00 17.89 -4.13
CA SER A 14 -6.16 17.50 -4.96
C SER A 14 -6.79 16.19 -4.46
N ALA A 15 -8.10 16.05 -4.65
CA ALA A 15 -8.82 14.80 -4.39
C ALA A 15 -8.31 13.65 -5.28
N GLU A 16 -7.89 13.97 -6.51
CA GLU A 16 -7.34 13.02 -7.47
C GLU A 16 -6.02 12.40 -6.99
N ASN A 17 -5.09 13.22 -6.49
CA ASN A 17 -3.83 12.73 -5.93
C ASN A 17 -4.04 11.80 -4.73
N ARG A 18 -5.08 12.02 -3.93
CA ARG A 18 -5.41 11.13 -2.82
C ARG A 18 -5.90 9.78 -3.32
N ILE A 19 -6.81 9.77 -4.29
CA ILE A 19 -7.34 8.55 -4.89
C ILE A 19 -6.19 7.75 -5.52
N GLN A 20 -5.33 8.40 -6.30
CA GLN A 20 -4.18 7.74 -6.94
C GLN A 20 -3.23 7.10 -5.92
N ILE A 21 -2.98 7.76 -4.79
CA ILE A 21 -2.15 7.21 -3.71
C ILE A 21 -2.84 6.01 -3.04
N TYR A 22 -4.15 6.07 -2.78
CA TYR A 22 -4.88 4.93 -2.21
C TYR A 22 -4.90 3.75 -3.18
N VAL A 23 -5.06 3.99 -4.48
CA VAL A 23 -5.00 2.95 -5.51
C VAL A 23 -3.60 2.34 -5.57
N PHE A 24 -2.55 3.15 -5.54
CA PHE A 24 -1.16 2.66 -5.48
C PHE A 24 -0.89 1.85 -4.22
N LEU A 25 -1.31 2.33 -3.05
CA LEU A 25 -1.19 1.58 -1.79
C LEU A 25 -1.98 0.28 -1.85
N GLY A 26 -3.21 0.29 -2.38
CA GLY A 26 -4.00 -0.93 -2.56
C GLY A 26 -3.29 -1.94 -3.45
N PHE A 27 -2.73 -1.49 -4.57
CA PHE A 27 -1.98 -2.34 -5.49
C PHE A 27 -0.74 -2.96 -4.87
N VAL A 28 -0.10 -2.30 -3.89
CA VAL A 28 1.08 -2.84 -3.21
C VAL A 28 0.68 -3.71 -2.01
N VAL A 29 -0.26 -3.25 -1.19
CA VAL A 29 -0.64 -3.88 0.07
C VAL A 29 -1.43 -5.17 -0.17
N ILE A 30 -2.39 -5.18 -1.10
CA ILE A 30 -3.23 -6.36 -1.38
C ILE A 30 -2.38 -7.58 -1.77
N PRO A 31 -1.45 -7.52 -2.74
CA PRO A 31 -0.64 -8.69 -3.09
C PRO A 31 0.31 -9.12 -1.97
N ILE A 32 0.87 -8.20 -1.18
CA ILE A 32 1.71 -8.56 -0.04
C ILE A 32 0.88 -9.34 0.99
N VAL A 33 -0.31 -8.86 1.33
CA VAL A 33 -1.22 -9.53 2.26
C VAL A 33 -1.67 -10.89 1.71
N GLY A 34 -2.06 -10.95 0.43
CA GLY A 34 -2.48 -12.19 -0.22
C GLY A 34 -1.37 -13.25 -0.24
N MET A 35 -0.16 -12.88 -0.63
CA MET A 35 1.00 -13.79 -0.64
C MET A 35 1.37 -14.25 0.77
N SER A 36 1.31 -13.35 1.75
CA SER A 36 1.60 -13.66 3.15
C SER A 36 0.60 -14.67 3.72
N LEU A 37 -0.70 -14.46 3.46
CA LEU A 37 -1.77 -15.37 3.90
C LEU A 37 -1.65 -16.74 3.23
N LEU A 38 -1.41 -16.78 1.92
CA LEU A 38 -1.20 -18.04 1.19
C LEU A 38 0.01 -18.80 1.72
N TYR A 39 1.12 -18.11 1.98
CA TYR A 39 2.30 -18.72 2.57
C TYR A 39 2.00 -19.36 3.93
N ILE A 40 1.30 -18.64 4.81
CA ILE A 40 0.89 -19.17 6.12
C ILE A 40 -0.03 -20.39 5.94
N TRP A 41 -1.02 -20.28 5.05
CA TRP A 41 -1.98 -21.35 4.79
C TRP A 41 -1.30 -22.63 4.31
N VAL A 42 -0.44 -22.52 3.29
CA VAL A 42 0.34 -23.64 2.76
C VAL A 42 1.20 -24.24 3.86
N ARG A 43 1.83 -23.41 4.70
CA ARG A 43 2.69 -23.88 5.77
C ARG A 43 1.92 -24.63 6.87
N LEU A 44 0.68 -24.23 7.17
CA LEU A 44 -0.19 -24.91 8.13
C LEU A 44 -0.72 -26.25 7.62
N PHE A 45 -0.89 -26.41 6.32
CA PHE A 45 -1.33 -27.67 5.71
C PHE A 45 -0.20 -28.68 5.49
N TRP A 46 1.04 -28.20 5.41
CA TRP A 46 2.22 -29.04 5.14
C TRP A 46 3.00 -29.43 6.40
N LEU A 47 2.78 -28.72 7.51
CA LEU A 47 3.20 -29.14 8.86
C LEU A 47 2.12 -30.02 9.50
#